data_AF-A0A0D9ZWI6-F1
#
_entry.id   AF-A0A0D9ZWI6-F1
#
_cell.length_a   1.000
_cell.length_b   1.000
_cell.length_c   1.000
_cell.angle_alpha   90.00
_cell.angle_beta   90.00
_cell.angle_gamma   90.00
#
_symmetry.space_group_name_H-M   'P 1'
#
loop_
_entity.id
_entity.type
_entity.pdbx_description
1 polymer ?
#
loop_
_entity_poly.entity_id
_entity_poly.type
_entity_poly.pdbx_seq_one_letter_code
_entity_poly.pdbx_strand_id
1 'polypeptide(L)'
;MKFSGPNTCSHQPITPKPSQPSSPRPTPPPKTAKPYTREAASEKKKKKPYTRDGRRRRQTAAMAMLLRRPLRALTLPLLRPHLSTAAAAEVSPADHHPDLLSPPFGYLPGHPRPDAKHDELILAVPRASPGRHVAAKERKAGRVPAIVFEQENGQEGGNKRLVSVQSKQIRKLVDHLGRSFFLSRLFRLQVWSEHAGQGELIESVRVLPRKVHLHAGTDEPLNVTFMRAPSSALLKIDVPLMFIGDDASPGLRKGAYFNTIKRTVKYLCPADIVPPYIEVDLSELDVGQKLLMRDLKVHPALKLLQSPEQPICSIIGPRAPEQKKSK
;
A
#
# COMPACT_ATOMS: atom_id res chain seq x y z
N MET A 1 59.02 46.92 -22.19
CA MET A 1 59.09 46.95 -23.68
C MET A 1 59.05 45.51 -24.20
N LYS A 2 58.19 45.25 -25.21
CA LYS A 2 58.04 44.02 -26.05
C LYS A 2 57.41 42.81 -25.32
N PHE A 3 56.12 42.44 -25.43
CA PHE A 3 55.18 42.08 -26.54
C PHE A 3 55.45 40.74 -27.29
N SER A 4 54.40 39.90 -27.27
CA SER A 4 54.02 38.79 -28.18
C SER A 4 54.88 37.51 -28.20
N GLY A 5 54.37 36.28 -28.27
CA GLY A 5 53.03 35.75 -28.55
C GLY A 5 53.00 34.22 -28.30
N PRO A 6 51.86 33.53 -28.54
CA PRO A 6 51.53 32.24 -27.93
C PRO A 6 51.89 31.01 -28.78
N ASN A 7 52.40 29.95 -28.13
CA ASN A 7 52.62 28.63 -28.75
C ASN A 7 51.30 27.84 -28.82
N THR A 8 50.80 27.66 -30.03
CA THR A 8 49.65 26.82 -30.38
C THR A 8 50.04 25.33 -30.32
N CYS A 9 49.45 24.59 -29.37
CA CYS A 9 49.59 23.14 -29.27
C CYS A 9 48.49 22.47 -30.11
N SER A 10 48.86 21.94 -31.28
CA SER A 10 47.97 21.20 -32.18
C SER A 10 47.73 19.78 -31.67
N HIS A 11 46.55 19.54 -31.10
CA HIS A 11 46.02 18.21 -30.84
C HIS A 11 45.65 17.52 -32.17
N GLN A 12 46.36 16.45 -32.53
CA GLN A 12 45.87 15.48 -33.50
C GLN A 12 45.08 14.37 -32.76
N PRO A 13 43.86 14.02 -33.22
CA PRO A 13 43.09 12.93 -32.62
C PRO A 13 43.62 11.57 -33.08
N ILE A 14 44.07 10.75 -32.14
CA ILE A 14 44.42 9.34 -32.36
C ILE A 14 43.10 8.55 -32.45
N THR A 15 42.74 8.13 -33.65
CA THR A 15 41.62 7.21 -33.88
C THR A 15 42.03 5.78 -33.50
N PRO A 16 41.27 5.06 -32.66
CA PRO A 16 41.58 3.68 -32.31
C PRO A 16 41.26 2.72 -33.47
N LYS A 17 42.23 1.84 -33.76
CA LYS A 17 42.19 0.77 -34.76
C LYS A 17 41.10 -0.27 -34.39
N PRO A 18 40.26 -0.74 -35.33
CA PRO A 18 39.25 -1.76 -35.04
C PRO A 18 39.91 -3.12 -34.80
N SER A 19 39.80 -3.65 -33.57
CA SER A 19 40.18 -5.02 -33.22
C SER A 19 39.17 -6.01 -33.76
N GLN A 20 39.64 -6.97 -34.56
CA GLN A 20 38.82 -8.03 -35.16
C GLN A 20 38.19 -8.96 -34.09
N PRO A 21 36.99 -9.51 -34.34
CA PRO A 21 36.35 -10.44 -33.43
C PRO A 21 37.04 -11.81 -33.45
N SER A 22 37.59 -12.22 -32.30
CA SER A 22 38.11 -13.56 -32.06
C SER A 22 36.98 -14.60 -32.12
N SER A 23 37.15 -15.61 -32.96
CA SER A 23 36.22 -16.74 -33.16
C SER A 23 35.94 -17.52 -31.86
N PRO A 24 34.72 -18.05 -31.66
CA PRO A 24 34.39 -18.81 -30.46
C PRO A 24 35.07 -20.19 -30.44
N ARG A 25 35.60 -20.53 -29.28
CA ARG A 25 36.23 -21.83 -28.96
C ARG A 25 35.18 -22.95 -28.99
N PRO A 26 35.45 -24.13 -29.58
CA PRO A 26 34.48 -25.22 -29.64
C PRO A 26 34.23 -25.83 -28.26
N THR A 27 32.95 -26.00 -27.92
CA THR A 27 32.49 -26.73 -26.73
C THR A 27 32.71 -28.24 -26.89
N PRO A 28 33.17 -28.96 -25.86
CA PRO A 28 33.29 -30.41 -25.92
C PRO A 28 31.92 -31.11 -25.94
N PRO A 29 31.79 -32.27 -26.62
CA PRO A 29 30.53 -32.98 -26.78
C PRO A 29 30.03 -33.61 -25.46
N PRO A 30 28.71 -33.83 -25.32
CA PRO A 30 28.12 -34.42 -24.13
C PRO A 30 28.51 -35.91 -24.00
N LYS A 31 28.98 -36.30 -22.81
CA LYS A 31 29.23 -37.71 -22.46
C LYS A 31 27.90 -38.44 -22.33
N THR A 32 27.59 -39.28 -23.31
CA THR A 32 26.57 -40.33 -23.25
C THR A 32 27.02 -41.43 -22.28
N ALA A 33 26.28 -41.61 -21.18
CA ALA A 33 26.40 -42.79 -20.31
C ALA A 33 25.01 -43.37 -20.01
N LYS A 34 24.80 -44.50 -20.68
CA LYS A 34 23.81 -45.60 -20.63
C LYS A 34 22.62 -45.58 -19.63
N PRO A 35 21.45 -46.09 -20.07
CA PRO A 35 20.29 -46.30 -19.22
C PRO A 35 20.49 -47.51 -18.29
N TYR A 36 20.21 -47.35 -17.00
CA TYR A 36 20.09 -48.46 -16.06
C TYR A 36 18.62 -48.87 -16.00
N THR A 37 18.26 -49.90 -16.76
CA THR A 37 17.04 -50.68 -16.58
C THR A 37 17.19 -51.50 -15.29
N ARG A 38 16.23 -51.35 -14.37
CA ARG A 38 15.92 -52.40 -13.39
C ARG A 38 14.43 -52.68 -13.43
N GLU A 39 14.15 -53.88 -13.90
CA GLU A 39 12.85 -54.56 -13.91
C GLU A 39 12.22 -54.69 -12.53
N ALA A 40 10.92 -54.92 -12.59
CA ALA A 40 9.95 -55.09 -11.54
C ALA A 40 10.33 -56.11 -10.45
N ALA A 41 9.95 -55.77 -9.21
CA ALA A 41 9.50 -56.75 -8.25
C ALA A 41 8.21 -56.24 -7.60
N SER A 42 7.12 -56.93 -7.92
CA SER A 42 5.80 -56.81 -7.34
C SER A 42 5.78 -57.33 -5.91
N GLU A 43 5.18 -56.60 -4.97
CA GLU A 43 4.49 -57.27 -3.84
C GLU A 43 3.30 -56.45 -3.34
N LYS A 44 2.11 -56.97 -3.63
CA LYS A 44 0.83 -56.54 -3.06
C LYS A 44 0.72 -57.11 -1.65
N LYS A 45 0.47 -56.28 -0.63
CA LYS A 45 -0.27 -56.72 0.57
C LYS A 45 -1.08 -55.60 1.23
N LYS A 46 -2.39 -55.64 0.89
CA LYS A 46 -3.59 -55.26 1.64
C LYS A 46 -3.39 -54.57 3.01
N LYS A 47 -3.91 -53.35 3.16
CA LYS A 47 -4.53 -52.90 4.41
C LYS A 47 -5.99 -52.53 4.16
N LYS A 48 -6.86 -53.15 4.96
CA LYS A 48 -8.32 -53.15 4.91
C LYS A 48 -8.91 -51.75 5.23
N PRO A 49 -10.10 -51.42 4.71
CA PRO A 49 -10.88 -50.28 5.17
C PRO A 49 -11.52 -50.57 6.53
N TYR A 50 -11.54 -49.58 7.43
CA TYR A 50 -12.29 -49.65 8.68
C TYR A 50 -13.66 -48.99 8.47
N THR A 51 -14.72 -49.78 8.57
CA THR A 51 -16.11 -49.33 8.53
C THR A 51 -16.75 -49.39 9.92
N ARG A 52 -17.37 -48.25 10.29
CA ARG A 52 -18.75 -48.09 10.81
C ARG A 52 -19.08 -48.56 12.23
N ASP A 53 -19.42 -47.59 13.09
CA ASP A 53 -20.71 -47.46 13.80
C ASP A 53 -20.68 -46.14 14.60
N GLY A 54 -21.75 -45.38 14.87
CA GLY A 54 -23.17 -45.52 14.66
C GLY A 54 -23.83 -44.50 15.60
N ARG A 55 -24.58 -43.52 15.07
CA ARG A 55 -25.68 -42.89 15.83
C ARG A 55 -26.64 -42.16 14.90
N ARG A 56 -27.76 -42.84 14.68
CA ARG A 56 -29.02 -42.30 14.16
C ARG A 56 -29.53 -41.22 15.12
N ARG A 57 -29.88 -40.05 14.60
CA ARG A 57 -31.08 -39.34 15.05
C ARG A 57 -31.88 -38.92 13.83
N ARG A 58 -33.04 -39.56 13.72
CA ARG A 58 -34.18 -39.18 12.89
C ARG A 58 -34.64 -37.80 13.34
N GLN A 59 -34.93 -36.90 12.42
CA GLN A 59 -36.10 -36.03 12.54
C GLN A 59 -36.69 -35.81 11.15
N THR A 60 -38.00 -35.93 11.14
CA THR A 60 -38.93 -36.11 10.04
C THR A 60 -39.31 -34.77 9.41
N ALA A 61 -39.74 -34.87 8.16
CA ALA A 61 -40.37 -33.82 7.37
C ALA A 61 -41.60 -33.19 8.05
N ALA A 62 -41.84 -31.92 7.78
CA ALA A 62 -43.18 -31.33 7.80
C ALA A 62 -43.24 -30.05 6.95
N MET A 63 -43.98 -30.18 5.84
CA MET A 63 -45.00 -29.28 5.32
C MET A 63 -44.71 -27.79 5.04
N ALA A 64 -44.94 -27.48 3.76
CA ALA A 64 -45.31 -26.19 3.21
C ALA A 64 -46.44 -25.48 4.00
N MET A 65 -46.31 -24.16 4.14
CA MET A 65 -47.47 -23.26 4.19
C MET A 65 -47.16 -21.96 3.44
N LEU A 66 -47.87 -21.81 2.33
CA LEU A 66 -48.09 -20.56 1.60
C LEU A 66 -48.81 -19.56 2.50
N LEU A 67 -48.19 -18.40 2.75
CA LEU A 67 -48.88 -17.23 3.31
C LEU A 67 -48.86 -16.10 2.29
N ARG A 68 -49.97 -16.02 1.54
CA ARG A 68 -50.39 -14.84 0.78
C ARG A 68 -50.61 -13.68 1.76
N ARG A 69 -49.96 -12.54 1.54
CA ARG A 69 -50.29 -11.26 2.20
C ARG A 69 -50.84 -10.29 1.16
N PRO A 70 -51.98 -9.62 1.40
CA PRO A 70 -52.62 -8.74 0.44
C PRO A 70 -52.04 -7.32 0.46
N LEU A 71 -51.98 -6.72 -0.72
CA LEU A 71 -51.70 -5.30 -0.96
C LEU A 71 -52.81 -4.44 -0.36
N ARG A 72 -52.46 -3.53 0.56
CA ARG A 72 -53.35 -2.47 1.03
C ARG A 72 -53.03 -1.19 0.25
N ALA A 73 -53.87 -0.90 -0.73
CA ALA A 73 -53.94 0.39 -1.41
C ALA A 73 -54.52 1.43 -0.44
N LEU A 74 -53.78 2.50 -0.17
CA LEU A 74 -54.29 3.69 0.50
C LEU A 74 -54.37 4.81 -0.53
N THR A 75 -55.60 5.09 -0.94
CA THR A 75 -56.01 6.27 -1.72
C THR A 75 -56.50 7.34 -0.75
N LEU A 76 -55.91 8.53 -0.77
CA LEU A 76 -56.51 9.76 -0.21
C LEU A 76 -56.10 10.99 -1.06
N PRO A 77 -56.88 12.08 -1.03
CA PRO A 77 -57.22 12.85 -2.22
C PRO A 77 -56.68 14.30 -2.23
N LEU A 78 -56.68 14.85 -3.45
CA LEU A 78 -56.97 16.25 -3.83
C LEU A 78 -56.25 17.39 -3.09
N LEU A 79 -55.25 17.94 -3.80
CA LEU A 79 -54.69 19.29 -3.63
C LEU A 79 -55.45 20.29 -4.52
N ARG A 80 -55.84 21.45 -3.98
CA ARG A 80 -55.87 22.75 -4.68
C ARG A 80 -55.93 23.93 -3.67
N PRO A 81 -55.58 25.17 -4.09
CA PRO A 81 -54.63 26.01 -3.36
C PRO A 81 -55.27 27.27 -2.76
N HIS A 82 -54.61 27.85 -1.76
CA HIS A 82 -54.88 29.23 -1.35
C HIS A 82 -53.59 30.03 -1.28
N LEU A 83 -53.57 31.07 -2.09
CA LEU A 83 -52.67 32.22 -2.09
C LEU A 83 -52.83 33.00 -0.78
N SER A 84 -51.72 33.45 -0.19
CA SER A 84 -51.65 34.77 0.44
C SER A 84 -50.21 35.28 0.46
N THR A 85 -50.02 36.35 -0.31
CA THR A 85 -49.15 37.54 -0.11
C THR A 85 -48.88 37.87 1.38
N ALA A 86 -47.81 38.52 1.85
CA ALA A 86 -46.69 39.34 1.36
C ALA A 86 -45.58 39.22 2.46
N ALA A 87 -44.36 39.75 2.44
CA ALA A 87 -43.89 41.05 1.98
C ALA A 87 -42.35 41.08 1.87
N ALA A 88 -41.90 42.06 1.10
CA ALA A 88 -40.54 42.38 0.72
C ALA A 88 -39.58 42.67 1.89
N ALA A 89 -38.34 42.21 1.72
CA ALA A 89 -37.15 42.96 2.12
C ALA A 89 -36.14 42.88 0.98
N GLU A 90 -35.93 44.03 0.35
CA GLU A 90 -34.92 44.32 -0.66
C GLU A 90 -33.50 44.17 -0.10
N VAL A 91 -32.66 43.36 -0.76
CA VAL A 91 -31.20 43.55 -0.76
C VAL A 91 -30.71 43.34 -2.20
N SER A 92 -30.12 44.40 -2.74
CA SER A 92 -29.53 44.48 -4.07
C SER A 92 -28.25 43.63 -4.24
N PRO A 93 -27.76 43.43 -5.48
CA PRO A 93 -27.09 42.21 -5.92
C PRO A 93 -25.55 42.27 -5.90
N ALA A 94 -24.93 41.10 -6.13
CA ALA A 94 -23.49 40.79 -6.12
C ALA A 94 -22.94 40.63 -4.68
N ASP A 95 -22.54 39.44 -4.22
CA ASP A 95 -21.50 38.62 -4.83
C ASP A 95 -21.89 37.15 -5.00
N HIS A 96 -21.27 36.54 -5.99
CA HIS A 96 -21.52 35.19 -6.45
C HIS A 96 -21.44 34.16 -5.32
N HIS A 97 -22.53 33.44 -5.10
CA HIS A 97 -22.47 32.06 -4.61
C HIS A 97 -21.49 31.29 -5.52
N PRO A 98 -20.38 30.72 -5.01
CA PRO A 98 -19.82 29.57 -5.67
C PRO A 98 -20.74 28.41 -5.32
N ASP A 99 -21.32 27.82 -6.36
CA ASP A 99 -22.09 26.60 -6.31
C ASP A 99 -21.50 25.56 -5.36
N LEU A 100 -22.41 24.88 -4.66
CA LEU A 100 -22.19 23.70 -3.83
C LEU A 100 -21.83 22.47 -4.69
N LEU A 101 -20.78 22.60 -5.50
CA LEU A 101 -19.99 21.49 -6.01
C LEU A 101 -18.71 21.49 -5.20
N SER A 102 -18.71 20.73 -4.09
CA SER A 102 -17.50 20.48 -3.32
C SER A 102 -16.35 20.18 -4.29
N PRO A 103 -15.24 20.93 -4.30
CA PRO A 103 -14.13 20.65 -5.19
C PRO A 103 -13.68 19.20 -4.95
N PRO A 104 -13.20 18.46 -5.96
CA PRO A 104 -12.68 17.13 -5.72
C PRO A 104 -11.57 17.30 -4.70
N PHE A 105 -11.77 16.71 -3.52
CA PHE A 105 -10.85 16.62 -2.40
C PHE A 105 -9.39 16.83 -2.87
N GLY A 106 -8.93 18.09 -2.82
CA GLY A 106 -7.63 18.51 -3.36
C GLY A 106 -6.62 18.71 -2.24
N TYR A 107 -5.34 18.49 -2.53
CA TYR A 107 -4.28 18.73 -1.54
C TYR A 107 -4.18 20.23 -1.21
N LEU A 108 -4.57 20.63 0.00
CA LEU A 108 -4.40 22.01 0.48
C LEU A 108 -2.91 22.43 0.46
N PRO A 109 -2.62 23.73 0.24
CA PRO A 109 -1.26 24.25 0.31
C PRO A 109 -0.66 24.02 1.71
N GLY A 110 0.59 23.56 1.75
CA GLY A 110 1.32 23.28 3.00
C GLY A 110 1.23 21.84 3.52
N HIS A 111 0.46 20.95 2.87
CA HIS A 111 0.49 19.52 3.20
C HIS A 111 1.41 18.73 2.26
N PRO A 112 2.02 17.64 2.76
CA PRO A 112 2.92 16.83 1.96
C PRO A 112 2.17 16.14 0.82
N ARG A 113 2.74 16.23 -0.39
CA ARG A 113 2.22 15.61 -1.60
C ARG A 113 3.10 14.42 -1.98
N PRO A 114 2.54 13.36 -2.57
CA PRO A 114 3.36 12.26 -3.09
C PRO A 114 4.33 12.76 -4.16
N ASP A 115 5.63 12.47 -4.01
CA ASP A 115 6.65 12.90 -4.99
C ASP A 115 6.41 12.28 -6.37
N ALA A 116 6.22 13.07 -7.42
CA ALA A 116 5.97 12.56 -8.78
C ALA A 116 7.03 11.55 -9.28
N LYS A 117 8.27 11.63 -8.76
CA LYS A 117 9.39 10.72 -9.08
C LYS A 117 9.08 9.24 -8.82
N HIS A 118 8.25 8.95 -7.81
CA HIS A 118 7.94 7.58 -7.39
C HIS A 118 6.50 7.17 -7.74
N ASP A 119 5.83 7.90 -8.64
CA ASP A 119 4.59 7.46 -9.27
C ASP A 119 4.90 6.39 -10.33
N GLU A 120 5.51 5.29 -9.88
CA GLU A 120 5.81 4.15 -10.73
C GLU A 120 4.56 3.30 -10.95
N LEU A 121 4.43 2.77 -12.17
CA LEU A 121 3.36 1.86 -12.53
C LEU A 121 3.77 0.42 -12.21
N ILE A 122 2.97 -0.28 -11.40
CA ILE A 122 3.25 -1.67 -11.01
C ILE A 122 2.68 -2.62 -12.06
N LEU A 123 3.56 -3.45 -12.61
CA LEU A 123 3.16 -4.47 -13.58
C LEU A 123 2.81 -5.78 -12.88
N ALA A 124 1.65 -6.34 -13.24
CA ALA A 124 1.12 -7.56 -12.66
C ALA A 124 0.66 -8.55 -13.73
N VAL A 125 0.71 -9.84 -13.40
CA VAL A 125 0.20 -10.95 -14.22
C VAL A 125 -0.81 -11.74 -13.38
N PRO A 126 -1.98 -12.15 -13.91
CA PRO A 126 -2.96 -12.90 -13.13
C PRO A 126 -2.42 -14.28 -12.77
N ARG A 127 -2.84 -14.80 -11.62
CA ARG A 127 -2.52 -16.16 -11.18
C ARG A 127 -3.77 -17.03 -11.16
N ALA A 128 -3.63 -18.24 -11.69
CA ALA A 128 -4.74 -19.21 -11.75
C ALA A 128 -5.10 -19.79 -10.37
N SER A 129 -4.11 -20.08 -9.52
CA SER A 129 -4.34 -20.79 -8.26
C SER A 129 -3.58 -20.20 -7.06
N PRO A 130 -4.20 -20.21 -5.86
CA PRO A 130 -3.52 -19.88 -4.62
C PRO A 130 -2.71 -21.08 -4.09
N GLY A 131 -1.86 -20.85 -3.09
CA GLY A 131 -1.19 -21.91 -2.33
C GLY A 131 0.32 -21.77 -2.21
N ARG A 132 0.90 -22.52 -1.26
CA ARG A 132 2.32 -22.46 -0.89
C ARG A 132 3.26 -22.85 -2.05
N HIS A 133 2.97 -23.94 -2.75
CA HIS A 133 3.82 -24.45 -3.83
C HIS A 133 3.83 -23.49 -5.04
N VAL A 134 2.66 -22.98 -5.42
CA VAL A 134 2.52 -21.99 -6.50
C VAL A 134 3.29 -20.71 -6.14
N ALA A 135 3.10 -20.19 -4.92
CA ALA A 135 3.83 -19.03 -4.42
C ALA A 135 5.36 -19.24 -4.44
N ALA A 136 5.83 -20.43 -4.09
CA ALA A 136 7.26 -20.76 -4.14
C ALA A 136 7.79 -20.80 -5.59
N LYS A 137 7.03 -21.36 -6.53
CA LYS A 137 7.37 -21.38 -7.96
C LYS A 137 7.48 -19.96 -8.53
N GLU A 138 6.53 -19.09 -8.18
CA GLU A 138 6.54 -17.68 -8.61
C GLU A 138 7.77 -16.92 -8.10
N ARG A 139 8.15 -17.11 -6.83
CA ARG A 139 9.36 -16.50 -6.27
C ARG A 139 10.64 -16.99 -6.94
N LYS A 140 10.73 -18.29 -7.25
CA LYS A 140 11.84 -18.85 -8.04
C LYS A 140 11.91 -18.24 -9.45
N ALA A 141 10.77 -17.85 -10.02
CA ALA A 141 10.69 -17.15 -11.30
C ALA A 141 10.92 -15.62 -11.18
N GLY A 142 11.30 -15.10 -10.01
CA GLY A 142 11.54 -13.67 -9.79
C GLY A 142 10.28 -12.82 -9.65
N ARG A 143 9.12 -13.43 -9.39
CA ARG A 143 7.85 -12.74 -9.16
C ARG A 143 7.38 -12.89 -7.72
N VAL A 144 6.69 -11.89 -7.22
CA VAL A 144 6.11 -11.88 -5.88
C VAL A 144 4.62 -12.17 -6.01
N PRO A 145 4.11 -13.23 -5.35
CA PRO A 145 2.68 -13.47 -5.31
C PRO A 145 2.01 -12.32 -4.55
N ALA A 146 0.97 -11.77 -5.13
CA ALA A 146 0.18 -10.69 -4.55
C ALA A 146 -1.33 -10.97 -4.68
N ILE A 147 -2.11 -10.21 -3.93
CA ILE A 147 -3.59 -10.29 -3.93
C ILE A 147 -4.13 -8.87 -4.02
N VAL A 148 -5.10 -8.66 -4.90
CA VAL A 148 -5.88 -7.43 -4.96
C VAL A 148 -7.25 -7.71 -4.38
N PHE A 149 -7.57 -7.03 -3.29
CA PHE A 149 -8.90 -7.06 -2.67
C PHE A 149 -9.75 -5.94 -3.22
N GLU A 150 -10.99 -6.27 -3.60
CA GLU A 150 -12.04 -5.27 -3.75
C GLU A 150 -12.54 -4.81 -2.39
N GLN A 151 -13.07 -3.58 -2.35
CA GLN A 151 -13.66 -3.02 -1.16
C GLN A 151 -15.16 -3.10 -1.24
N GLU A 152 -15.76 -3.65 -0.19
CA GLU A 152 -17.15 -3.40 0.16
C GLU A 152 -17.14 -2.54 1.43
N ASN A 153 -17.62 -1.29 1.32
CA ASN A 153 -17.80 -0.36 2.45
C ASN A 153 -16.54 -0.08 3.32
N GLY A 154 -15.35 -0.06 2.73
CA GLY A 154 -14.10 0.25 3.45
C GLY A 154 -13.60 -0.86 4.40
N GLN A 155 -14.11 -2.09 4.22
CA GLN A 155 -13.61 -3.30 4.87
C GLN A 155 -13.07 -4.30 3.84
N GLU A 156 -12.23 -5.23 4.31
CA GLU A 156 -11.65 -6.32 3.51
C GLU A 156 -12.72 -7.39 3.27
N GLY A 157 -13.68 -7.09 2.40
CA GLY A 157 -14.77 -7.97 1.99
C GLY A 157 -15.05 -7.71 0.52
N GLY A 158 -14.98 -8.74 -0.32
CA GLY A 158 -15.15 -8.61 -1.76
C GLY A 158 -14.41 -9.68 -2.56
N ASN A 159 -14.49 -9.57 -3.88
CA ASN A 159 -13.77 -10.47 -4.79
C ASN A 159 -12.26 -10.33 -4.59
N LYS A 160 -11.57 -11.48 -4.61
CA LYS A 160 -10.13 -11.55 -4.45
C LYS A 160 -9.51 -11.90 -5.79
N ARG A 161 -8.71 -10.99 -6.34
CA ARG A 161 -7.96 -11.25 -7.57
C ARG A 161 -6.53 -11.66 -7.22
N LEU A 162 -6.14 -12.86 -7.64
CA LEU A 162 -4.78 -13.35 -7.46
C LEU A 162 -3.91 -12.81 -8.59
N VAL A 163 -2.83 -12.13 -8.22
CA VAL A 163 -1.88 -11.54 -9.17
C VAL A 163 -0.44 -11.85 -8.76
N SER A 164 0.49 -11.71 -9.67
CA SER A 164 1.94 -11.79 -9.45
C SER A 164 2.57 -10.50 -9.94
N VAL A 165 3.39 -9.87 -9.11
CA VAL A 165 4.12 -8.64 -9.44
C VAL A 165 5.61 -8.91 -9.57
N GLN A 166 6.37 -8.04 -10.26
CA GLN A 166 7.81 -8.23 -10.40
C GLN A 166 8.54 -8.00 -9.07
N SER A 167 9.41 -8.93 -8.65
CA SER A 167 10.12 -8.83 -7.37
C SER A 167 11.08 -7.65 -7.30
N LYS A 168 11.87 -7.44 -8.36
CA LYS A 168 12.85 -6.35 -8.44
C LYS A 168 12.18 -4.98 -8.31
N GLN A 169 11.01 -4.81 -8.94
CA GLN A 169 10.27 -3.56 -8.89
C GLN A 169 9.78 -3.25 -7.46
N ILE A 170 9.11 -4.22 -6.81
CA ILE A 170 8.62 -4.03 -5.45
C ILE A 170 9.77 -3.80 -4.47
N ARG A 171 10.87 -4.55 -4.60
CA ARG A 171 12.06 -4.36 -3.77
C ARG A 171 12.61 -2.95 -3.90
N LYS A 172 12.81 -2.47 -5.14
CA LYS A 172 13.28 -1.10 -5.41
C LYS A 172 12.36 -0.05 -4.76
N LEU A 173 11.04 -0.22 -4.88
CA LEU A 173 10.07 0.71 -4.27
C LEU A 173 10.15 0.70 -2.75
N VAL A 174 10.24 -0.48 -2.13
CA VAL A 174 10.33 -0.62 -0.67
C VAL A 174 11.66 -0.08 -0.14
N ASP A 175 12.77 -0.30 -0.85
CA ASP A 175 14.10 0.17 -0.44
C ASP A 175 14.22 1.70 -0.55
N HIS A 176 13.63 2.31 -1.58
CA HIS A 176 13.68 3.77 -1.77
C HIS A 176 12.68 4.53 -0.90
N LEU A 177 11.43 4.07 -0.82
CA LEU A 177 10.40 4.77 -0.03
C LEU A 177 10.46 4.40 1.45
N GLY A 178 10.94 3.19 1.78
CA GLY A 178 10.78 2.58 3.08
C GLY A 178 9.42 1.92 3.25
N ARG A 179 9.35 0.97 4.19
CA ARG A 179 8.19 0.10 4.39
C ARG A 179 6.89 0.87 4.70
N SER A 180 6.94 1.86 5.58
CA SER A 180 5.73 2.57 6.02
C SER A 180 5.18 3.49 4.93
N PHE A 181 6.06 4.22 4.23
CA PHE A 181 5.70 5.11 3.13
C PHE A 181 5.18 4.35 1.90
N PHE A 182 5.72 3.15 1.64
CA PHE A 182 5.17 2.28 0.61
C PHE A 182 3.71 1.89 0.87
N LEU A 183 3.31 1.74 2.14
CA LEU A 183 1.94 1.34 2.52
C LEU A 183 0.95 2.50 2.56
N SER A 184 1.43 3.74 2.74
CA SER A 184 0.57 4.93 2.70
C SER A 184 0.37 5.47 1.28
N ARG A 185 1.15 5.03 0.28
CA ARG A 185 1.13 5.59 -1.08
C ARG A 185 0.24 4.81 -2.04
N LEU A 186 -0.50 5.53 -2.88
CA LEU A 186 -1.29 4.95 -3.97
C LEU A 186 -0.44 4.67 -5.21
N PHE A 187 -0.69 3.54 -5.84
CA PHE A 187 -0.03 3.12 -7.08
C PHE A 187 -1.05 2.75 -8.15
N ARG A 188 -0.63 2.82 -9.42
CA ARG A 188 -1.38 2.26 -10.54
C ARG A 188 -0.87 0.84 -10.82
N LEU A 189 -1.77 -0.13 -10.82
CA LEU A 189 -1.47 -1.53 -11.10
C LEU A 189 -2.10 -1.93 -12.43
N GLN A 190 -1.28 -2.40 -13.36
CA GLN A 190 -1.72 -2.94 -14.64
C GLN A 190 -1.60 -4.46 -14.66
N VAL A 191 -2.69 -5.13 -14.98
CA VAL A 191 -2.75 -6.58 -15.10
C VAL A 191 -2.67 -6.97 -16.58
N TRP A 192 -1.59 -7.66 -16.94
CA TRP A 192 -1.29 -8.15 -18.30
C TRP A 192 -1.58 -9.64 -18.41
N SER A 193 -1.97 -10.14 -19.58
CA SER A 193 -2.35 -11.55 -19.78
C SER A 193 -1.21 -12.55 -19.61
N GLU A 194 -0.06 -12.28 -20.22
CA GLU A 194 1.06 -13.22 -20.28
C GLU A 194 2.25 -12.76 -19.45
N HIS A 195 2.99 -11.77 -19.96
CA HIS A 195 4.19 -11.24 -19.35
C HIS A 195 3.99 -9.76 -19.07
N ALA A 196 4.55 -9.29 -17.96
CA ALA A 196 4.45 -7.91 -17.56
C ALA A 196 5.04 -6.99 -18.65
N GLY A 197 4.18 -6.25 -19.36
CA GLY A 197 4.55 -5.35 -20.46
C GLY A 197 4.60 -5.99 -21.85
N GLN A 198 4.28 -7.29 -21.98
CA GLN A 198 4.21 -8.01 -23.25
C GLN A 198 2.92 -8.83 -23.27
N GLY A 199 1.93 -8.36 -24.04
CA GLY A 199 0.61 -8.97 -24.15
C GLY A 199 -0.50 -7.93 -24.17
N GLU A 200 -1.73 -8.37 -23.93
CA GLU A 200 -2.90 -7.51 -23.84
C GLU A 200 -3.11 -7.01 -22.41
N LEU A 201 -3.47 -5.74 -22.28
CA LEU A 201 -3.83 -5.13 -21.00
C LEU A 201 -5.24 -5.59 -20.62
N ILE A 202 -5.36 -6.38 -19.55
CA ILE A 202 -6.66 -6.87 -19.07
C ILE A 202 -7.36 -5.79 -18.25
N GLU A 203 -6.64 -5.17 -17.30
CA GLU A 203 -7.22 -4.19 -16.39
C GLU A 203 -6.15 -3.22 -15.89
N SER A 204 -6.52 -1.95 -15.72
CA SER A 204 -5.72 -0.94 -15.03
C SER A 204 -6.49 -0.41 -13.82
N VAL A 205 -5.92 -0.57 -12.64
CA VAL A 205 -6.59 -0.30 -11.36
C VAL A 205 -5.70 0.54 -10.45
N ARG A 206 -6.29 1.51 -9.75
CA ARG A 206 -5.60 2.19 -8.64
C ARG A 206 -5.66 1.33 -7.38
N VAL A 207 -4.50 1.12 -6.78
CA VAL A 207 -4.36 0.23 -5.62
C VAL A 207 -3.54 0.88 -4.51
N LEU A 208 -3.89 0.54 -3.27
CA LEU A 208 -3.14 0.87 -2.07
C LEU A 208 -2.48 -0.41 -1.53
N PRO A 209 -1.15 -0.45 -1.32
CA PRO A 209 -0.50 -1.56 -0.64
C PRO A 209 -0.89 -1.57 0.84
N ARG A 210 -1.59 -2.62 1.28
CA ARG A 210 -2.04 -2.73 2.68
C ARG A 210 -0.99 -3.38 3.57
N LYS A 211 -0.26 -4.36 3.04
CA LYS A 211 0.78 -5.08 3.78
C LYS A 211 1.83 -5.63 2.84
N VAL A 212 3.08 -5.53 3.28
CA VAL A 212 4.23 -6.20 2.66
C VAL A 212 4.88 -7.14 3.67
N HIS A 213 5.12 -8.37 3.23
CA HIS A 213 5.91 -9.36 3.95
C HIS A 213 7.29 -9.43 3.30
N LEU A 214 8.33 -9.12 4.07
CA LEU A 214 9.72 -9.23 3.65
C LEU A 214 10.36 -10.44 4.32
N HIS A 215 11.35 -11.02 3.66
CA HIS A 215 12.18 -12.06 4.23
C HIS A 215 13.17 -11.45 5.24
N ALA A 216 13.21 -11.96 6.47
CA ALA A 216 13.91 -11.32 7.59
C ALA A 216 15.44 -11.19 7.42
N GLY A 217 16.06 -12.01 6.57
CA GLY A 217 17.51 -11.98 6.35
C GLY A 217 17.97 -11.39 5.01
N THR A 218 17.09 -11.36 4.01
CA THR A 218 17.45 -10.93 2.64
C THR A 218 16.66 -9.72 2.17
N ASP A 219 15.69 -9.27 2.98
CA ASP A 219 14.71 -8.23 2.66
C ASP A 219 13.96 -8.43 1.35
N GLU A 220 13.92 -9.68 0.86
CA GLU A 220 13.18 -10.00 -0.36
C GLU A 220 11.68 -9.99 -0.10
N PRO A 221 10.88 -9.35 -0.98
CA PRO A 221 9.43 -9.34 -0.85
C PRO A 221 8.86 -10.75 -1.06
N LEU A 222 8.23 -11.30 -0.01
CA LEU A 222 7.60 -12.61 -0.04
C LEU A 222 6.15 -12.54 -0.52
N ASN A 223 5.41 -11.50 -0.12
CA ASN A 223 4.01 -11.30 -0.47
C ASN A 223 3.66 -9.82 -0.33
N VAL A 224 2.79 -9.33 -1.22
CA VAL A 224 2.19 -8.01 -1.13
C VAL A 224 0.66 -8.12 -1.22
N THR A 225 0.00 -7.49 -0.27
CA THR A 225 -1.45 -7.31 -0.30
C THR A 225 -1.78 -5.92 -0.82
N PHE A 226 -2.58 -5.85 -1.88
CA PHE A 226 -3.12 -4.63 -2.44
C PHE A 226 -4.63 -4.54 -2.17
N MET A 227 -5.10 -3.31 -2.01
CA MET A 227 -6.51 -2.97 -1.86
C MET A 227 -6.89 -2.02 -2.99
N ARG A 228 -7.99 -2.29 -3.69
CA ARG A 228 -8.51 -1.42 -4.75
C ARG A 228 -8.96 -0.09 -4.14
N ALA A 229 -8.57 1.02 -4.77
CA ALA A 229 -8.84 2.38 -4.32
C ALA A 229 -9.50 3.21 -5.45
N PRO A 230 -10.83 3.09 -5.65
CA PRO A 230 -11.56 3.99 -6.53
C PRO A 230 -11.65 5.40 -5.89
N SER A 231 -11.83 6.47 -6.67
CA SER A 231 -11.74 7.86 -6.18
C SER A 231 -12.76 8.14 -5.07
N SER A 232 -13.95 7.57 -5.19
CA SER A 232 -15.04 7.74 -4.24
C SER A 232 -14.91 6.91 -2.95
N ALA A 233 -13.93 6.00 -2.85
CA ALA A 233 -13.84 5.13 -1.68
C ALA A 233 -13.15 5.79 -0.48
N LEU A 234 -13.63 5.43 0.71
CA LEU A 234 -12.98 5.71 1.97
C LEU A 234 -12.03 4.56 2.33
N LEU A 235 -10.74 4.89 2.50
CA LEU A 235 -9.67 3.95 2.80
C LEU A 235 -9.25 4.08 4.27
N LYS A 236 -9.12 2.93 4.94
CA LYS A 236 -8.45 2.85 6.25
C LYS A 236 -6.96 2.67 6.00
N ILE A 237 -6.19 3.71 6.29
CA ILE A 237 -4.76 3.76 6.00
C ILE A 237 -3.94 3.98 7.27
N ASP A 238 -2.71 3.49 7.24
CA ASP A 238 -1.75 3.67 8.32
C ASP A 238 -0.70 4.65 7.79
N VAL A 239 -0.79 5.92 8.19
CA VAL A 239 0.07 7.00 7.67
C VAL A 239 1.33 7.11 8.54
N PRO A 240 2.53 7.13 7.95
CA PRO A 240 3.77 7.34 8.70
C PRO A 240 3.90 8.77 9.21
N LEU A 241 4.54 8.90 10.37
CA LEU A 241 4.90 10.19 10.96
C LEU A 241 6.36 10.51 10.65
N MET A 242 6.62 11.73 10.21
CA MET A 242 7.96 12.28 10.03
C MET A 242 8.17 13.37 11.07
N PHE A 243 9.20 13.20 11.90
CA PHE A 243 9.54 14.14 12.95
C PHE A 243 10.54 15.15 12.39
N ILE A 244 10.27 16.43 12.61
CA ILE A 244 11.12 17.56 12.18
C ILE A 244 11.45 18.43 13.40
N GLY A 245 12.53 19.20 13.32
CA GLY A 245 12.90 20.15 14.38
C GLY A 245 13.51 19.50 15.63
N ASP A 246 14.11 18.31 15.47
CA ASP A 246 14.87 17.64 16.52
C ASP A 246 16.03 18.51 17.04
N ASP A 247 16.78 19.14 16.15
CA ASP A 247 17.91 20.01 16.48
C ASP A 247 17.50 21.28 17.27
N ALA A 248 16.32 21.82 16.99
CA ALA A 248 15.81 23.04 17.61
C ALA A 248 15.19 22.80 18.99
N SER A 249 14.79 21.56 19.28
CA SER A 249 14.00 21.25 20.46
C SER A 249 14.78 21.52 21.77
N PRO A 250 14.21 22.31 22.71
CA PRO A 250 14.90 22.63 23.96
C PRO A 250 15.11 21.38 24.82
N GLY A 251 14.19 20.41 24.75
CA GLY A 251 14.30 19.15 25.48
C GLY A 251 15.51 18.32 25.04
N LEU A 252 15.72 18.13 23.74
CA LEU A 252 16.85 17.33 23.24
C LEU A 252 18.19 18.05 23.43
N ARG A 253 18.22 19.38 23.27
CA ARG A 253 19.42 20.18 23.54
C ARG A 253 19.88 20.12 25.00
N LYS A 254 18.97 19.89 25.95
CA LYS A 254 19.27 19.66 27.38
C LYS A 254 19.81 18.25 27.68
N GLY A 255 20.01 17.39 26.67
CA GLY A 255 20.50 16.02 26.85
C GLY A 255 19.41 15.01 27.23
N ALA A 256 18.14 15.33 26.98
CA ALA A 256 17.04 14.38 27.12
C ALA A 256 16.96 13.43 25.92
N TYR A 257 16.21 12.34 26.07
CA TYR A 257 16.04 11.33 25.03
C TYR A 257 14.67 11.44 24.34
N PHE A 258 14.67 11.39 23.01
CA PHE A 258 13.43 11.31 22.23
C PHE A 258 12.85 9.91 22.27
N ASN A 259 11.63 9.77 22.80
CA ASN A 259 10.90 8.51 22.82
C ASN A 259 9.74 8.53 21.82
N THR A 260 9.86 7.73 20.76
CA THR A 260 8.80 7.52 19.77
C THR A 260 7.87 6.40 20.21
N ILE A 261 6.65 6.74 20.63
CA ILE A 261 5.63 5.76 21.06
C ILE A 261 4.94 5.18 19.82
N LYS A 262 4.66 6.02 18.82
CA LYS A 262 4.05 5.61 17.54
C LYS A 262 4.80 6.19 16.36
N ARG A 263 5.01 5.35 15.34
CA ARG A 263 5.57 5.73 14.04
C ARG A 263 4.52 5.90 12.95
N THR A 264 3.31 5.37 13.18
CA THR A 264 2.21 5.37 12.22
C THR A 264 0.88 5.62 12.94
N VAL A 265 -0.02 6.36 12.29
CA VAL A 265 -1.36 6.68 12.82
C VAL A 265 -2.42 6.20 11.83
N LYS A 266 -3.52 5.68 12.36
CA LYS A 266 -4.62 5.14 11.55
C LYS A 266 -5.66 6.20 11.26
N TYR A 267 -5.85 6.48 9.97
CA TYR A 267 -6.85 7.43 9.48
C TYR A 267 -7.84 6.74 8.53
N LEU A 268 -9.06 7.25 8.51
CA LEU A 268 -10.02 7.04 7.45
C LEU A 268 -9.95 8.25 6.51
N CYS A 269 -9.57 8.00 5.26
CA CYS A 269 -9.30 9.04 4.27
C CYS A 269 -10.05 8.75 2.95
N PRO A 270 -10.45 9.77 2.19
CA PRO A 270 -10.83 9.55 0.79
C PRO A 270 -9.59 9.17 -0.04
N ALA A 271 -9.77 8.33 -1.05
CA ALA A 271 -8.67 7.88 -1.92
C ALA A 271 -7.97 9.03 -2.67
N ASP A 272 -8.63 10.17 -2.87
CA ASP A 272 -8.04 11.29 -3.61
C ASP A 272 -7.03 12.13 -2.76
N ILE A 273 -7.22 12.21 -1.43
CA ILE A 273 -6.32 12.91 -0.49
C ILE A 273 -5.66 11.91 0.46
N VAL A 274 -4.80 11.06 -0.07
CA VAL A 274 -3.99 10.16 0.74
C VAL A 274 -2.63 10.82 1.01
N PRO A 275 -2.37 11.31 2.24
CA PRO A 275 -1.07 11.90 2.55
C PRO A 275 0.02 10.82 2.56
N PRO A 276 1.20 11.09 1.95
CA PRO A 276 2.32 10.14 2.00
C PRO A 276 2.87 10.00 3.42
N TYR A 277 2.90 11.10 4.18
CA TYR A 277 3.35 11.18 5.57
C TYR A 277 2.68 12.36 6.29
N ILE A 278 2.83 12.44 7.61
CA ILE A 278 2.40 13.58 8.42
C ILE A 278 3.63 14.13 9.15
N GLU A 279 3.86 15.43 9.02
CA GLU A 279 4.95 16.12 9.71
C GLU A 279 4.56 16.41 11.16
N VAL A 280 5.48 16.12 12.08
CA VAL A 280 5.34 16.34 13.50
C VAL A 280 6.49 17.22 13.96
N ASP A 281 6.17 18.43 14.37
CA ASP A 281 7.14 19.43 14.81
C ASP A 281 7.54 19.16 16.27
N LEU A 282 8.85 19.04 16.51
CA LEU A 282 9.43 18.84 17.83
C LEU A 282 10.06 20.11 18.41
N SER A 283 10.12 21.21 17.64
CA SER A 283 10.91 22.41 17.97
C SER A 283 10.50 23.06 19.29
N GLU A 284 9.23 22.97 19.67
CA GLU A 284 8.67 23.60 20.87
C GLU A 284 8.65 22.67 22.10
N LEU A 285 9.02 21.39 21.96
CA LEU A 285 8.89 20.40 23.04
C LEU A 285 10.02 20.49 24.07
N ASP A 286 9.65 20.63 25.34
CA ASP A 286 10.57 20.56 26.47
C ASP A 286 10.56 19.18 27.17
N VAL A 287 11.50 18.97 28.09
CA VAL A 287 11.65 17.73 28.86
C VAL A 287 10.37 17.41 29.64
N GLY A 288 9.87 16.17 29.50
CA GLY A 288 8.67 15.69 30.17
C GLY A 288 7.36 15.95 29.39
N GLN A 289 7.39 16.78 28.35
CA GLN A 289 6.23 17.03 27.51
C GLN A 289 5.98 15.87 26.52
N LYS A 290 4.71 15.73 26.13
CA LYS A 290 4.22 14.69 25.23
C LYS A 290 3.34 15.32 24.17
N LEU A 291 3.47 14.85 22.93
CA LEU A 291 2.64 15.27 21.82
C LEU A 291 1.51 14.24 21.63
N LEU A 292 0.27 14.71 21.57
CA LEU A 292 -0.92 13.87 21.46
C LEU A 292 -1.39 13.78 20.00
N MET A 293 -2.23 12.81 19.69
CA MET A 293 -2.78 12.66 18.33
C MET A 293 -3.59 13.86 17.85
N ARG A 294 -4.25 14.57 18.77
CA ARG A 294 -5.02 15.77 18.46
C ARG A 294 -4.16 16.96 17.97
N ASP A 295 -2.88 16.98 18.34
CA ASP A 295 -1.97 18.09 18.02
C ASP A 295 -1.38 17.96 16.59
N LEU A 296 -1.73 16.89 15.86
CA LEU A 296 -1.26 16.66 14.50
C LEU A 296 -1.92 17.61 13.49
N LYS A 297 -1.08 18.26 12.69
CA LYS A 297 -1.50 19.11 11.56
C LYS A 297 -1.92 18.22 10.39
N VAL A 298 -3.22 17.91 10.30
CA VAL A 298 -3.79 17.04 9.25
C VAL A 298 -4.91 17.75 8.48
N HIS A 299 -5.14 17.30 7.24
CA HIS A 299 -6.24 17.78 6.42
C HIS A 299 -7.61 17.47 7.08
N PRO A 300 -8.61 18.38 7.04
CA PRO A 300 -9.91 18.17 7.69
C PRO A 300 -10.71 16.96 7.18
N ALA A 301 -10.40 16.48 5.98
CA ALA A 301 -11.02 15.28 5.41
C ALA A 301 -10.55 13.96 6.06
N LEU A 302 -9.44 13.98 6.80
CA LEU A 302 -8.88 12.80 7.47
C LEU A 302 -9.56 12.58 8.82
N LYS A 303 -10.27 11.46 8.97
CA LYS A 303 -10.90 11.09 10.25
C LYS A 303 -9.99 10.17 11.04
N LEU A 304 -9.63 10.56 12.25
CA LEU A 304 -8.84 9.74 13.17
C LEU A 304 -9.66 8.51 13.61
N LEU A 305 -9.09 7.31 13.53
CA LEU A 305 -9.75 6.07 14.01
C LEU A 305 -9.38 5.70 15.44
N GLN A 306 -8.35 6.34 16.00
CA GLN A 306 -7.82 6.07 17.35
C GLN A 306 -8.29 7.17 18.32
N SER A 307 -8.01 7.01 19.62
CA SER A 307 -8.33 8.04 20.60
C SER A 307 -7.41 9.26 20.42
N PRO A 308 -7.94 10.50 20.39
CA PRO A 308 -7.14 11.72 20.22
C PRO A 308 -6.16 11.99 21.38
N GLU A 309 -6.44 11.45 22.57
CA GLU A 309 -5.64 11.62 23.78
C GLU A 309 -4.45 10.66 23.87
N GLN A 310 -4.22 9.84 22.84
CA GLN A 310 -3.10 8.92 22.84
C GLN A 310 -1.79 9.65 22.50
N PRO A 311 -0.71 9.47 23.29
CA PRO A 311 0.56 10.10 22.99
C PRO A 311 1.28 9.44 21.81
N ILE A 312 1.89 10.26 20.97
CA ILE A 312 2.66 9.88 19.78
C ILE A 312 4.15 9.82 20.10
N CYS A 313 4.65 10.87 20.73
CA CYS A 313 6.04 11.00 21.14
C CYS A 313 6.13 11.75 22.46
N SER A 314 7.25 11.54 23.14
CA SER A 314 7.55 12.19 24.42
C SER A 314 9.04 12.43 24.53
N ILE A 315 9.44 13.56 25.13
CA ILE A 315 10.83 13.79 25.49
C ILE A 315 11.01 13.40 26.95
N ILE A 316 11.88 12.42 27.21
CA ILE A 316 12.11 11.89 28.56
C ILE A 316 13.48 12.37 29.04
N GLY A 317 13.53 12.96 30.23
CA GLY A 317 14.76 13.46 30.82
C GLY A 317 15.84 12.38 31.01
N PRO A 318 17.10 12.78 31.23
CA PRO A 318 18.19 11.85 31.41
C PRO A 318 17.92 10.92 32.60
N ARG A 319 18.11 9.62 32.38
CA ARG A 319 18.03 8.63 33.46
C ARG A 319 19.14 8.95 34.46
N ALA A 320 18.79 9.20 35.73
CA ALA A 320 19.77 9.45 36.78
C ALA A 320 20.79 8.30 36.81
N PRO A 321 22.10 8.58 36.93
CA PRO A 321 23.10 7.53 37.04
C PRO A 321 22.81 6.73 38.31
N GLU A 322 22.61 5.43 38.14
CA GLU A 322 22.43 4.48 39.24
C GLU A 322 23.68 4.54 40.11
N GLN A 323 23.55 5.13 41.31
CA GLN A 323 24.64 5.18 42.27
C GLN A 323 25.05 3.75 42.58
N LYS A 324 26.22 3.32 42.09
CA LYS A 324 26.86 2.10 42.55
C LYS A 324 27.03 2.23 44.07
N LYS A 325 26.17 1.53 44.83
CA LYS A 325 26.41 1.30 46.25
C LYS A 325 27.78 0.63 46.37
N SER A 326 28.77 1.39 46.83
CA SER A 326 30.06 0.84 47.24
C SER A 326 29.79 -0.18 48.34
N LYS A 327 30.25 -1.41 48.13
CA LYS A 327 30.28 -2.46 49.15
C LYS A 327 31.32 -2.13 50.21
#